data_AF-A0A7H8Q766-F1
#
_entry.id   AF-A0A7H8Q766-F1
#
_cell.length_a   1.000
_cell.length_b   1.000
_cell.length_c   1.000
_cell.angle_alpha   90.00
_cell.angle_beta   90.00
_cell.angle_gamma   90.00
#
_symmetry.space_group_name_H-M   'P 1'
#
loop_
_entity.id
_entity.type
_entity.pdbx_description
1 polymer ?
#
loop_
_entity_poly.entity_id
_entity_poly.type
_entity_poly.pdbx_seq_one_letter_code
_entity_poly.pdbx_strand_id
1 'polypeptide(L)'
;MTEKQFIQELEQALTRLPEEERTDILQDIQEYFSNGREDGKSEQDIAAELGSPSEIAAELIGSFDFSQAEFPAKSVNLTKNELDHDGFDHVDIQLDNGSLEIGPSSDGEVHVDIENKSYNQLFLTEVIDRKLVITLKDEVKKWGIFSFTISTKSPVVTVQLPSKMYESIKLLSDNGKIEAAQLNSTVFDAKSDNGSIKLENIAASTLTVKSDNGSVKLREIQAEALSAKSDNGKIILKGADAKTMKLKSDNGSIVMENTAGNIEAESDNGKIHLQTPDLERNIDLKSDNGSITLETLKDPVNVSIRAHKNHGKASLFGSKSNKAVFGDGLHSVVLQSDNGSLTVKRL
;
A
#
# COMPACT_ATOMS: atom_id res chain seq x y z
N MET A 1 36.98 1.47 27.56
CA MET A 1 37.74 1.08 26.34
C MET A 1 37.60 2.19 25.30
N THR A 2 38.48 2.26 24.29
CA THR A 2 38.32 3.25 23.19
C THR A 2 37.31 2.75 22.16
N GLU A 3 36.76 3.64 21.34
CA GLU A 3 35.85 3.29 20.24
C GLU A 3 36.48 2.22 19.33
N LYS A 4 37.74 2.43 18.93
CA LYS A 4 38.47 1.50 18.07
C LYS A 4 38.60 0.10 18.68
N GLN A 5 38.85 0.02 19.99
CA GLN A 5 38.93 -1.26 20.70
C GLN A 5 37.57 -1.94 20.76
N PHE A 6 36.52 -1.18 21.08
CA PHE A 6 35.15 -1.67 21.16
C PHE A 6 34.69 -2.26 19.82
N ILE A 7 34.85 -1.51 18.73
CA ILE A 7 34.48 -1.92 17.37
C ILE A 7 35.24 -3.17 16.95
N GLN A 8 36.54 -3.24 17.23
CA GLN A 8 37.35 -4.40 16.87
C GLN A 8 36.93 -5.66 17.63
N GLU A 9 36.64 -5.55 18.94
CA GLU A 9 36.15 -6.68 19.74
C GLU A 9 34.75 -7.13 19.30
N LEU A 10 33.86 -6.18 19.01
CA LEU A 10 32.52 -6.46 18.52
C LEU A 10 32.55 -7.14 17.16
N GLU A 11 33.32 -6.63 16.20
CA GLU A 11 33.47 -7.20 14.86
C GLU A 11 33.95 -8.67 14.92
N GLN A 12 34.93 -8.96 15.78
CA GLN A 12 35.41 -10.33 15.98
C GLN A 12 34.33 -11.25 16.56
N ALA A 13 33.53 -10.73 17.49
CA ALA A 13 32.45 -11.49 18.11
C ALA A 13 31.25 -11.70 17.17
N LEU A 14 31.02 -10.81 16.20
CA LEU A 14 29.94 -10.89 15.20
C LEU A 14 30.30 -11.68 13.94
N THR A 15 31.44 -12.37 13.88
CA THR A 15 31.89 -13.13 12.71
C THR A 15 30.93 -14.22 12.23
N ARG A 16 30.00 -14.65 13.09
CA ARG A 16 28.92 -15.58 12.72
C ARG A 16 27.82 -14.95 11.88
N LEU A 17 27.59 -13.64 12.01
CA LEU A 17 26.60 -12.94 11.20
C LEU A 17 27.11 -12.76 9.76
N PRO A 18 26.20 -12.69 8.77
CA PRO A 18 26.55 -12.27 7.42
C PRO A 18 27.31 -10.93 7.42
N GLU A 19 28.23 -10.76 6.47
CA GLU A 19 29.10 -9.56 6.41
C GLU A 19 28.30 -8.26 6.37
N GLU A 20 27.18 -8.25 5.63
CA GLU A 20 26.28 -7.09 5.54
C GLU A 20 25.66 -6.73 6.89
N GLU A 21 25.08 -7.71 7.59
CA GLU A 21 24.48 -7.52 8.92
C GLU A 21 25.52 -7.03 9.94
N ARG A 22 26.72 -7.63 9.89
CA ARG A 22 27.84 -7.19 10.73
C ARG A 22 28.21 -5.74 10.42
N THR A 23 28.20 -5.33 9.15
CA THR A 23 28.55 -3.97 8.75
C THR A 23 27.54 -2.96 9.26
N ASP A 24 26.24 -3.22 9.10
CA ASP A 24 25.16 -2.34 9.58
C ASP A 24 25.24 -2.15 11.10
N ILE A 25 25.41 -3.24 11.86
CA ILE A 25 25.55 -3.18 13.33
C ILE A 25 26.76 -2.33 13.75
N LEU A 26 27.90 -2.49 13.07
CA LEU A 26 29.10 -1.72 13.38
C LEU A 26 28.92 -0.24 13.06
N GLN A 27 28.22 0.10 11.98
CA GLN A 27 27.90 1.48 11.61
C GLN A 27 27.03 2.15 12.68
N ASP A 28 26.00 1.46 13.17
CA ASP A 28 25.12 1.99 14.20
C ASP A 28 25.87 2.29 15.51
N ILE A 29 26.78 1.39 15.90
CA ILE A 29 27.61 1.59 17.09
C ILE A 29 28.53 2.80 16.89
N GLN A 30 29.14 2.95 15.71
CA GLN A 30 29.96 4.13 15.38
C GLN A 30 29.14 5.43 15.44
N GLU A 31 27.91 5.42 14.95
CA GLU A 31 27.00 6.57 15.05
C GLU A 31 26.69 6.91 16.50
N TYR A 32 26.46 5.91 17.36
CA TYR A 32 26.29 6.16 18.79
C TYR A 32 27.52 6.81 19.43
N PHE A 33 28.73 6.32 19.11
CA PHE A 33 29.97 6.95 19.58
C PHE A 33 30.11 8.38 19.07
N SER A 34 29.70 8.66 17.83
CA SER A 34 29.66 10.01 17.27
C SER A 34 28.73 10.93 18.06
N ASN A 35 27.48 10.51 18.29
CA ASN A 35 26.48 11.28 19.03
C ASN A 35 26.91 11.53 20.49
N GLY A 36 27.46 10.51 21.17
CA GLY A 36 27.97 10.66 22.53
C GLY A 36 29.16 11.64 22.64
N ARG A 37 30.00 11.74 21.60
CA ARG A 37 31.08 12.74 21.53
C ARG A 37 30.54 14.15 21.33
N GLU A 38 29.49 14.32 20.53
CA GLU A 38 28.80 15.62 20.37
C GLU A 38 28.19 16.09 21.70
N ASP A 39 27.68 15.16 22.51
CA ASP A 39 27.18 15.41 23.86
C ASP A 39 28.30 15.64 24.91
N GLY A 40 29.57 15.58 24.51
CA GLY A 40 30.72 15.84 25.37
C GLY A 40 31.13 14.69 26.29
N LYS A 41 30.64 13.46 26.05
CA LYS A 41 31.04 12.27 26.81
C LYS A 41 32.42 11.76 26.37
N SER A 42 33.14 11.10 27.27
CA SER A 42 34.37 10.39 26.90
C SER A 42 34.05 9.06 26.23
N GLU A 43 34.94 8.55 25.37
CA GLU A 43 34.75 7.22 24.75
C GLU A 43 34.62 6.10 25.78
N GLN A 44 35.30 6.24 26.93
CA GLN A 44 35.19 5.29 28.03
C GLN A 44 33.80 5.27 28.64
N ASP A 45 33.17 6.44 28.80
CA ASP A 45 31.81 6.55 29.34
C ASP A 45 30.79 5.99 28.35
N ILE A 46 30.93 6.33 27.06
CA ILE A 46 30.08 5.81 25.98
C ILE A 46 30.17 4.28 25.89
N ALA A 47 31.39 3.72 25.94
CA ALA A 47 31.59 2.27 25.95
C ALA A 47 31.04 1.60 27.22
N ALA A 48 31.15 2.26 28.37
CA ALA A 48 30.58 1.75 29.63
C ALA A 48 29.05 1.77 29.62
N GLU A 49 28.44 2.76 28.96
CA GLU A 49 27.00 2.79 28.70
C GLU A 49 26.59 1.58 27.83
N LEU A 50 27.28 1.34 26.71
CA LEU A 50 26.99 0.26 25.76
C LEU A 50 27.06 -1.14 26.39
N GLY A 51 27.95 -1.35 27.36
CA GLY A 51 28.21 -2.67 27.95
C GLY A 51 29.36 -3.42 27.24
N SER A 52 29.45 -4.75 27.42
CA SER A 52 30.56 -5.50 26.81
C SER A 52 30.27 -5.87 25.35
N PRO A 53 31.24 -5.70 24.42
CA PRO A 53 31.10 -6.12 23.02
C PRO A 53 30.68 -7.59 22.86
N SER A 54 31.20 -8.47 23.72
CA SER A 54 30.91 -9.90 23.71
C SER A 54 29.47 -10.24 24.10
N GLU A 55 28.88 -9.53 25.06
CA GLU A 55 27.49 -9.76 25.47
C GLU A 55 26.53 -9.27 24.38
N ILE A 56 26.80 -8.08 23.82
CA ILE A 56 26.07 -7.54 22.68
C ILE A 56 26.11 -8.54 21.51
N ALA A 57 27.29 -9.04 21.16
CA ALA A 57 27.41 -10.03 20.09
C ALA A 57 26.69 -11.35 20.39
N ALA A 58 26.80 -11.87 21.62
CA ALA A 58 26.17 -13.12 22.02
C ALA A 58 24.64 -13.03 21.94
N GLU A 59 24.07 -11.93 22.41
CA GLU A 59 22.64 -11.70 22.32
C GLU A 59 22.23 -11.46 20.84
N LEU A 60 23.04 -10.75 20.01
CA LEU A 60 22.73 -10.46 18.58
C LEU A 60 22.66 -11.74 17.79
N ILE A 61 23.69 -12.57 17.94
CA ILE A 61 23.77 -13.92 17.38
C ILE A 61 22.62 -14.78 17.92
N GLY A 62 22.35 -14.76 19.23
CA GLY A 62 21.26 -15.55 19.82
C GLY A 62 19.87 -15.20 19.27
N SER A 63 19.70 -13.96 18.83
CA SER A 63 18.44 -13.44 18.28
C SER A 63 18.34 -13.53 16.75
N PHE A 64 19.45 -13.86 16.08
CA PHE A 64 19.54 -13.96 14.64
C PHE A 64 19.07 -15.34 14.16
N ASP A 65 18.10 -15.38 13.24
CA ASP A 65 17.61 -16.63 12.67
C ASP A 65 18.57 -17.14 11.58
N PHE A 66 19.62 -17.86 12.00
CA PHE A 66 20.57 -18.50 11.09
C PHE A 66 19.94 -19.56 10.17
N SER A 67 18.70 -19.99 10.41
CA SER A 67 17.97 -20.88 9.48
C SER A 67 17.54 -20.19 8.19
N GLN A 68 17.79 -18.87 8.07
CA GLN A 68 17.49 -18.02 6.91
C GLN A 68 18.77 -17.50 6.22
N ALA A 69 19.94 -17.62 6.86
CA ALA A 69 21.19 -16.97 6.42
C ALA A 69 21.87 -17.66 5.23
N GLU A 70 21.52 -18.93 5.02
CA GLU A 70 21.61 -19.60 3.75
C GLU A 70 20.16 -19.94 3.41
N PHE A 71 19.60 -19.49 2.29
CA PHE A 71 18.78 -20.30 1.36
C PHE A 71 18.03 -19.40 0.35
N PRO A 72 17.97 -19.79 -0.93
CA PRO A 72 16.88 -19.36 -1.81
C PRO A 72 15.53 -19.74 -1.18
N ALA A 73 14.53 -18.88 -1.37
CA ALA A 73 13.10 -19.07 -1.10
C ALA A 73 12.76 -20.08 0.02
N LYS A 74 12.57 -19.60 1.25
CA LYS A 74 12.05 -20.44 2.34
C LYS A 74 10.55 -20.62 2.11
N SER A 75 10.20 -21.51 1.18
CA SER A 75 8.84 -22.02 1.04
C SER A 75 8.40 -22.64 2.37
N VAL A 76 7.55 -21.92 3.10
CA VAL A 76 6.81 -22.52 4.21
C VAL A 76 5.76 -23.42 3.58
N ASN A 77 6.16 -24.66 3.26
CA ASN A 77 5.23 -25.73 2.90
C ASN A 77 4.53 -26.16 4.18
N LEU A 78 3.47 -25.45 4.56
CA LEU A 78 2.59 -25.88 5.64
C LEU A 78 2.02 -27.26 5.24
N THR A 79 2.19 -28.24 6.14
CA THR A 79 1.90 -29.64 5.79
C THR A 79 0.42 -29.83 5.46
N LYS A 80 0.15 -30.79 4.57
CA LYS A 80 -1.14 -31.15 3.95
C LYS A 80 -2.35 -31.35 4.90
N ASN A 81 -2.16 -31.32 6.21
CA ASN A 81 -3.22 -31.45 7.22
C ASN A 81 -3.56 -30.12 7.94
N GLU A 82 -2.74 -29.07 7.81
CA GLU A 82 -2.93 -27.77 8.48
C GLU A 82 -3.41 -26.67 7.52
N LEU A 83 -3.32 -26.90 6.20
CA LEU A 83 -3.81 -26.02 5.14
C LEU A 83 -4.53 -26.82 4.04
N ASP A 84 -5.61 -27.53 4.37
CA ASP A 84 -6.50 -27.96 3.28
C ASP A 84 -6.98 -26.69 2.55
N HIS A 85 -7.18 -26.70 1.24
CA HIS A 85 -7.61 -25.50 0.51
C HIS A 85 -8.92 -24.91 1.07
N ASP A 86 -9.68 -25.68 1.85
CA ASP A 86 -10.90 -25.29 2.57
C ASP A 86 -10.67 -24.80 4.02
N GLY A 87 -9.42 -24.82 4.51
CA GLY A 87 -9.07 -24.52 5.90
C GLY A 87 -9.22 -23.05 6.29
N PHE A 88 -9.26 -22.14 5.32
CA PHE A 88 -9.47 -20.70 5.54
C PHE A 88 -10.19 -20.02 4.38
N ASP A 89 -11.00 -19.01 4.68
CA ASP A 89 -11.69 -18.14 3.73
C ASP A 89 -11.46 -16.64 4.02
N HIS A 90 -10.74 -16.35 5.10
CA HIS A 90 -10.27 -15.02 5.45
C HIS A 90 -8.74 -14.92 5.34
N VAL A 91 -8.24 -13.79 4.85
CA VAL A 91 -6.81 -13.45 4.80
C VAL A 91 -6.60 -12.11 5.50
N ASP A 92 -5.70 -12.06 6.48
CA ASP A 92 -5.32 -10.83 7.20
C ASP A 92 -3.79 -10.73 7.24
N ILE A 93 -3.26 -9.76 6.49
CA ILE A 93 -1.82 -9.50 6.38
C ILE A 93 -1.53 -8.12 6.94
N GLN A 94 -0.59 -8.04 7.89
CA GLN A 94 -0.22 -6.81 8.59
C GLN A 94 1.30 -6.66 8.60
N LEU A 95 1.82 -5.61 7.96
CA LEU A 95 3.25 -5.34 7.85
C LEU A 95 3.59 -3.95 8.39
N ASP A 96 4.34 -3.84 9.49
CA ASP A 96 4.79 -2.55 10.03
C ASP A 96 5.70 -1.83 9.01
N ASN A 97 6.74 -2.53 8.56
CA ASN A 97 7.66 -2.08 7.52
C ASN A 97 7.92 -3.20 6.53
N GLY A 98 7.54 -3.02 5.27
CA GLY A 98 7.80 -4.02 4.22
C GLY A 98 6.79 -3.99 3.08
N SER A 99 7.26 -4.22 1.85
CA SER A 99 6.36 -4.33 0.70
C SER A 99 5.64 -5.68 0.69
N LEU A 100 4.38 -5.68 0.27
CA LEU A 100 3.57 -6.88 0.08
C LEU A 100 3.33 -7.10 -1.40
N GLU A 101 3.61 -8.31 -1.88
CA GLU A 101 3.17 -8.80 -3.18
C GLU A 101 2.26 -10.01 -2.96
N ILE A 102 1.02 -9.95 -3.44
CA ILE A 102 0.05 -11.04 -3.27
C ILE A 102 -0.67 -11.40 -4.57
N GLY A 103 -0.79 -12.68 -4.86
CA GLY A 103 -1.47 -13.18 -6.05
C GLY A 103 -1.82 -14.66 -5.97
N PRO A 104 -2.26 -15.27 -7.09
CA PRO A 104 -2.62 -16.68 -7.12
C PRO A 104 -1.38 -17.58 -7.14
N SER A 105 -1.49 -18.77 -6.54
CA SER A 105 -0.54 -19.87 -6.70
C SER A 105 -0.90 -20.73 -7.91
N SER A 106 0.13 -21.35 -8.51
CA SER A 106 -0.03 -22.19 -9.71
C SER A 106 -0.34 -23.66 -9.39
N ASP A 107 0.01 -24.10 -8.18
CA ASP A 107 -0.21 -25.46 -7.67
C ASP A 107 -1.43 -25.55 -6.74
N GLY A 108 -2.09 -24.42 -6.49
CA GLY A 108 -3.23 -24.31 -5.58
C GLY A 108 -2.83 -24.19 -4.12
N GLU A 109 -1.56 -24.36 -3.76
CA GLU A 109 -1.12 -24.31 -2.37
C GLU A 109 -0.86 -22.88 -1.90
N VAL A 110 -0.72 -22.66 -0.60
CA VAL A 110 -0.31 -21.37 -0.05
C VAL A 110 1.22 -21.32 -0.03
N HIS A 111 1.80 -20.29 -0.65
CA HIS A 111 3.23 -19.99 -0.53
C HIS A 111 3.40 -18.64 0.13
N VAL A 112 4.24 -18.60 1.15
CA VAL A 112 4.61 -17.37 1.84
C VAL A 112 6.13 -17.32 1.88
N ASP A 113 6.69 -16.26 1.32
CA ASP A 113 8.13 -16.00 1.29
C ASP A 113 8.42 -14.58 1.80
N ILE A 114 9.61 -14.37 2.34
CA ILE A 114 10.07 -13.07 2.78
C ILE A 114 11.54 -12.87 2.41
N GLU A 115 11.81 -11.79 1.68
CA GLU A 115 13.16 -11.36 1.32
C GLU A 115 13.58 -10.15 2.16
N ASN A 116 14.90 -9.99 2.36
CA ASN A 116 15.49 -8.81 3.00
C ASN A 116 14.94 -8.51 4.42
N LYS A 117 14.47 -9.55 5.12
CA LYS A 117 14.04 -9.48 6.52
C LYS A 117 15.23 -9.16 7.43
N SER A 118 15.09 -8.13 8.25
CA SER A 118 16.10 -7.79 9.25
C SER A 118 15.99 -8.67 10.51
N TYR A 119 17.08 -8.78 11.27
CA TYR A 119 17.16 -9.55 12.51
C TYR A 119 16.27 -9.00 13.63
N ASN A 120 15.93 -7.71 13.55
CA ASN A 120 15.04 -7.02 14.48
C ASN A 120 13.57 -7.09 14.06
N GLN A 121 13.21 -8.01 13.15
CA GLN A 121 11.83 -8.19 12.70
C GLN A 121 11.30 -9.57 13.09
N LEU A 122 10.05 -9.60 13.55
CA LEU A 122 9.31 -10.83 13.81
C LEU A 122 8.36 -11.10 12.65
N PHE A 123 8.52 -12.26 12.01
CA PHE A 123 7.64 -12.72 10.94
C PHE A 123 6.86 -13.95 11.40
N LEU A 124 5.54 -13.85 11.40
CA LEU A 124 4.62 -14.91 11.82
C LEU A 124 3.66 -15.25 10.69
N THR A 125 3.37 -16.54 10.54
CA THR A 125 2.39 -17.06 9.59
C THR A 125 1.65 -18.21 10.27
N GLU A 126 0.34 -18.06 10.42
CA GLU A 126 -0.52 -19.06 11.06
C GLU A 126 -1.93 -19.04 10.49
N VAL A 127 -2.66 -20.14 10.67
CA VAL A 127 -4.10 -20.19 10.41
C VAL A 127 -4.84 -20.36 11.73
N ILE A 128 -5.70 -19.40 12.04
CA ILE A 128 -6.56 -19.40 13.24
C ILE A 128 -8.00 -19.20 12.79
N ASP A 129 -8.93 -20.05 13.22
CA ASP A 129 -10.38 -19.88 12.99
C ASP A 129 -10.74 -19.54 11.53
N ARG A 130 -10.23 -20.33 10.57
CA ARG A 130 -10.41 -20.11 9.12
C ARG A 130 -9.84 -18.80 8.57
N LYS A 131 -8.86 -18.21 9.25
CA LYS A 131 -8.16 -17.00 8.81
C LYS A 131 -6.66 -17.27 8.69
N LEU A 132 -6.12 -17.07 7.49
CA LEU A 132 -4.68 -16.96 7.28
C LEU A 132 -4.21 -15.60 7.82
N VAL A 133 -3.36 -15.64 8.82
CA VAL A 133 -2.76 -14.47 9.46
C VAL A 133 -1.28 -14.44 9.11
N ILE A 134 -0.84 -13.35 8.48
CA ILE A 134 0.58 -13.08 8.21
C ILE A 134 0.92 -11.75 8.85
N THR A 135 1.95 -11.73 9.69
CA THR A 135 2.35 -10.54 10.44
C THR A 135 3.85 -10.34 10.32
N LEU A 136 4.26 -9.12 9.95
CA LEU A 136 5.64 -8.66 10.01
C LEU A 136 5.69 -7.45 10.94
N LYS A 137 6.35 -7.61 12.09
CA LYS A 137 6.50 -6.55 13.09
C LYS A 137 7.94 -6.17 13.27
N ASP A 138 8.17 -4.87 13.43
CA ASP A 138 9.47 -4.42 13.91
C ASP A 138 9.54 -4.61 15.42
N GLU A 139 10.56 -5.31 15.86
CA GLU A 139 10.91 -5.41 17.27
C GLU A 139 12.06 -4.44 17.55
N VAL A 140 11.77 -3.41 18.35
CA VAL A 140 12.83 -2.65 19.00
C VAL A 140 13.48 -3.57 20.04
N LYS A 141 14.52 -4.30 19.62
CA LYS A 141 15.35 -5.04 20.55
C LYS A 141 16.14 -4.03 21.38
N LYS A 142 15.88 -4.02 22.68
CA LYS A 142 16.58 -3.17 23.65
C LYS A 142 17.80 -3.91 24.17
N TRP A 143 18.97 -3.35 23.95
CA TRP A 143 20.25 -3.90 24.38
C TRP A 143 20.77 -2.99 25.49
N GLY A 144 20.57 -3.38 26.75
CA GLY A 144 20.83 -2.47 27.88
C GLY A 144 20.01 -1.18 27.79
N ILE A 145 20.67 -0.01 27.83
CA ILE A 145 20.02 1.31 27.68
C ILE A 145 19.87 1.78 26.21
N PHE A 146 20.19 0.92 25.24
CA PHE A 146 20.28 1.26 23.82
C PHE A 146 19.14 0.66 23.01
N SER A 147 18.63 1.45 22.07
CA SER A 147 17.74 1.00 21.02
C SER A 147 18.43 1.18 19.67
N PHE A 148 18.81 0.08 19.03
CA PHE A 148 19.22 0.10 17.62
C PHE A 148 17.97 0.06 16.76
N THR A 149 17.75 1.11 15.97
CA THR A 149 16.58 1.25 15.10
C THR A 149 17.00 1.75 13.73
N ILE A 150 17.91 1.04 13.07
CA ILE A 150 18.21 1.30 11.67
C ILE A 150 18.22 -0.03 10.93
N SER A 151 17.15 -0.30 10.19
CA SER A 151 17.12 -1.34 9.16
C SER A 151 17.28 -0.63 7.82
N THR A 152 18.40 -0.85 7.13
CA THR A 152 18.65 -0.27 5.79
C THR A 152 17.87 -1.01 4.69
N LYS A 153 17.39 -2.22 4.99
CA LYS A 153 16.64 -3.08 4.07
C LYS A 153 15.14 -2.95 4.29
N SER A 154 14.40 -2.84 3.19
CA SER A 154 12.94 -2.90 3.16
C SER A 154 12.52 -4.34 2.83
N PRO A 155 11.93 -5.08 3.78
CA PRO A 155 11.55 -6.47 3.54
C PRO A 155 10.45 -6.54 2.48
N VAL A 156 10.43 -7.64 1.73
CA VAL A 156 9.41 -7.92 0.72
C VAL A 156 8.74 -9.24 1.07
N VAL A 157 7.46 -9.20 1.41
CA VAL A 157 6.65 -10.38 1.69
C VAL A 157 5.90 -10.76 0.42
N THR A 158 6.15 -11.96 -0.08
CA THR A 158 5.46 -12.51 -1.25
C THR A 158 4.49 -13.60 -0.81
N VAL A 159 3.22 -13.46 -1.17
CA VAL A 159 2.15 -14.38 -0.79
C VAL A 159 1.44 -14.89 -2.04
N GLN A 160 1.42 -16.20 -2.24
CA GLN A 160 0.68 -16.85 -3.31
C GLN A 160 -0.44 -17.69 -2.69
N LEU A 161 -1.66 -17.50 -3.18
CA LEU A 161 -2.87 -18.08 -2.62
C LEU A 161 -3.60 -19.00 -3.62
N PRO A 162 -4.26 -20.07 -3.15
CA PRO A 162 -5.19 -20.84 -3.99
C PRO A 162 -6.18 -19.93 -4.72
N SER A 163 -6.38 -20.17 -6.02
CA SER A 163 -7.36 -19.42 -6.81
C SER A 163 -8.79 -19.82 -6.45
N LYS A 164 -9.44 -19.06 -5.55
CA LYS A 164 -10.84 -19.24 -5.15
C LYS A 164 -11.49 -17.92 -4.74
N MET A 165 -12.78 -17.97 -4.39
CA MET A 165 -13.51 -16.82 -3.83
C MET A 165 -13.33 -16.80 -2.30
N TYR A 166 -12.69 -15.76 -1.79
CA TYR A 166 -12.51 -15.54 -0.35
C TYR A 166 -13.70 -14.79 0.26
N GLU A 167 -14.00 -14.99 1.54
CA GLU A 167 -14.96 -14.15 2.25
C GLU A 167 -14.37 -12.77 2.51
N SER A 168 -13.11 -12.70 2.96
CA SER A 168 -12.42 -11.42 3.14
C SER A 168 -10.92 -11.48 2.89
N ILE A 169 -10.37 -10.44 2.24
CA ILE A 169 -8.94 -10.19 2.12
C ILE A 169 -8.65 -8.82 2.72
N LYS A 170 -7.79 -8.77 3.74
CA LYS A 170 -7.39 -7.55 4.45
C LYS A 170 -5.87 -7.41 4.42
N LEU A 171 -5.40 -6.35 3.78
CA LEU A 171 -3.99 -6.05 3.58
C LEU A 171 -3.68 -4.71 4.24
N LEU A 172 -2.84 -4.70 5.27
CA LEU A 172 -2.42 -3.51 5.99
C LEU A 172 -0.90 -3.39 5.93
N SER A 173 -0.39 -2.20 5.60
CA SER A 173 1.03 -1.89 5.76
C SER A 173 1.26 -0.44 6.14
N ASP A 174 2.04 -0.15 7.18
CA ASP A 174 2.23 1.25 7.59
C ASP A 174 3.06 2.00 6.54
N ASN A 175 4.22 1.47 6.16
CA ASN A 175 5.13 2.16 5.23
C ASN A 175 5.32 1.49 3.86
N GLY A 176 4.93 0.23 3.73
CA GLY A 176 5.24 -0.60 2.58
C GLY A 176 4.26 -0.47 1.42
N LYS A 177 4.78 -0.68 0.21
CA LYS A 177 3.96 -0.80 -1.01
C LYS A 177 3.09 -2.07 -0.92
N ILE A 178 1.83 -1.98 -1.34
CA ILE A 178 0.96 -3.15 -1.49
C ILE A 178 0.70 -3.38 -2.98
N GLU A 179 1.07 -4.55 -3.49
CA GLU A 179 0.69 -5.03 -4.82
C GLU A 179 -0.14 -6.30 -4.71
N ALA A 180 -1.35 -6.25 -5.26
CA ALA A 180 -2.22 -7.43 -5.33
C ALA A 180 -2.72 -7.66 -6.75
N ALA A 181 -2.74 -8.91 -7.18
CA ALA A 181 -3.20 -9.28 -8.52
C ALA A 181 -4.07 -10.53 -8.54
N GLN A 182 -5.12 -10.53 -9.38
CA GLN A 182 -5.92 -11.72 -9.71
C GLN A 182 -6.57 -12.41 -8.50
N LEU A 183 -7.15 -11.61 -7.59
CA LEU A 183 -7.81 -12.10 -6.38
C LEU A 183 -9.31 -11.83 -6.41
N ASN A 184 -10.08 -12.78 -5.86
CA ASN A 184 -11.54 -12.70 -5.78
C ASN A 184 -11.99 -12.78 -4.33
N SER A 185 -12.87 -11.87 -3.89
CA SER A 185 -13.40 -11.91 -2.51
C SER A 185 -14.79 -11.30 -2.36
N THR A 186 -15.47 -11.51 -1.24
CA THR A 186 -16.67 -10.71 -0.92
C THR A 186 -16.27 -9.32 -0.42
N VAL A 187 -15.29 -9.26 0.50
CA VAL A 187 -14.74 -8.00 1.05
C VAL A 187 -13.24 -7.94 0.79
N PHE A 188 -12.78 -6.88 0.13
CA PHE A 188 -11.36 -6.61 -0.09
C PHE A 188 -10.98 -5.26 0.51
N ASP A 189 -10.11 -5.26 1.52
CA ASP A 189 -9.60 -4.05 2.17
C ASP A 189 -8.07 -3.97 1.99
N ALA A 190 -7.59 -2.92 1.33
CA ALA A 190 -6.16 -2.60 1.27
C ALA A 190 -5.89 -1.21 1.86
N LYS A 191 -5.00 -1.12 2.83
CA LYS A 191 -4.66 0.15 3.48
C LYS A 191 -3.16 0.29 3.67
N SER A 192 -2.64 1.47 3.39
CA SER A 192 -1.28 1.82 3.75
C SER A 192 -1.10 3.29 4.09
N ASP A 193 -0.44 3.60 5.20
CA ASP A 193 -0.30 4.99 5.63
C ASP A 193 0.61 5.76 4.65
N ASN A 194 1.78 5.21 4.31
CA ASN A 194 2.76 5.88 3.45
C ASN A 194 3.03 5.19 2.10
N GLY A 195 2.70 3.92 1.96
CA GLY A 195 3.02 3.12 0.77
C GLY A 195 2.00 3.27 -0.37
N SER A 196 2.47 3.14 -1.62
CA SER A 196 1.57 3.09 -2.77
C SER A 196 0.80 1.77 -2.82
N ILE A 197 -0.47 1.80 -3.24
CA ILE A 197 -1.28 0.59 -3.42
C ILE A 197 -1.54 0.38 -4.91
N LYS A 198 -1.19 -0.80 -5.43
CA LYS A 198 -1.47 -1.24 -6.80
C LYS A 198 -2.33 -2.51 -6.77
N LEU A 199 -3.54 -2.44 -7.31
CA LEU A 199 -4.42 -3.60 -7.47
C LEU A 199 -4.71 -3.85 -8.96
N GLU A 200 -4.62 -5.11 -9.39
CA GLU A 200 -4.77 -5.51 -10.80
C GLU A 200 -5.65 -6.77 -10.95
N ASN A 201 -6.69 -6.73 -11.76
CA ASN A 201 -7.63 -7.86 -11.97
C ASN A 201 -8.29 -8.34 -10.65
N ILE A 202 -8.91 -7.43 -9.90
CA ILE A 202 -9.59 -7.77 -8.64
C ILE A 202 -11.10 -7.85 -8.86
N ALA A 203 -11.73 -8.93 -8.39
CA ALA A 203 -13.19 -9.03 -8.31
C ALA A 203 -13.65 -9.04 -6.84
N ALA A 204 -14.48 -8.08 -6.43
CA ALA A 204 -15.00 -8.04 -5.07
C ALA A 204 -16.41 -7.48 -4.93
N SER A 205 -17.24 -7.96 -4.00
CA SER A 205 -18.52 -7.28 -3.73
C SER A 205 -18.27 -5.88 -3.18
N THR A 206 -17.40 -5.74 -2.18
CA THR A 206 -16.94 -4.46 -1.64
C THR A 206 -15.41 -4.39 -1.71
N LEU A 207 -14.90 -3.33 -2.34
CA LEU A 207 -13.47 -3.02 -2.41
C LEU A 207 -13.20 -1.66 -1.76
N THR A 208 -12.43 -1.66 -0.67
CA THR A 208 -11.95 -0.45 0.02
C THR A 208 -10.44 -0.32 -0.12
N VAL A 209 -9.98 0.82 -0.64
CA VAL A 209 -8.56 1.12 -0.79
C VAL A 209 -8.26 2.47 -0.14
N LYS A 210 -7.30 2.53 0.78
CA LYS A 210 -6.93 3.78 1.45
C LYS A 210 -5.43 3.94 1.51
N SER A 211 -4.92 5.10 1.14
CA SER A 211 -3.55 5.46 1.48
C SER A 211 -3.39 6.92 1.81
N ASP A 212 -2.77 7.27 2.93
CA ASP A 212 -2.69 8.68 3.34
C ASP A 212 -1.75 9.44 2.40
N ASN A 213 -0.54 8.93 2.16
CA ASN A 213 0.46 9.62 1.33
C ASN A 213 0.77 8.93 -0.02
N GLY A 214 0.46 7.65 -0.16
CA GLY A 214 0.81 6.85 -1.34
C GLY A 214 -0.17 6.99 -2.52
N SER A 215 0.32 6.81 -3.75
CA SER A 215 -0.57 6.74 -4.93
C SER A 215 -1.40 5.46 -4.93
N VAL A 216 -2.66 5.54 -5.34
CA VAL A 216 -3.55 4.39 -5.51
C VAL A 216 -3.74 4.12 -7.01
N LYS A 217 -3.39 2.92 -7.46
CA LYS A 217 -3.51 2.47 -8.85
C LYS A 217 -4.36 1.21 -8.93
N LEU A 218 -5.49 1.30 -9.61
CA LEU A 218 -6.46 0.23 -9.76
C LEU A 218 -6.64 -0.08 -11.25
N ARG A 219 -6.46 -1.36 -11.63
CA ARG A 219 -6.54 -1.80 -13.01
C ARG A 219 -7.42 -3.05 -13.14
N GLU A 220 -8.32 -3.06 -14.13
CA GLU A 220 -9.24 -4.18 -14.38
C GLU A 220 -10.00 -4.60 -13.11
N ILE A 221 -10.76 -3.68 -12.52
CA ILE A 221 -11.52 -3.90 -11.28
C ILE A 221 -12.97 -4.23 -11.60
N GLN A 222 -13.50 -5.26 -10.96
CA GLN A 222 -14.91 -5.64 -11.00
C GLN A 222 -15.47 -5.58 -9.58
N ALA A 223 -16.41 -4.70 -9.30
CA ALA A 223 -16.99 -4.63 -7.95
C ALA A 223 -18.48 -4.26 -7.89
N GLU A 224 -19.16 -4.52 -6.78
CA GLU A 224 -20.46 -3.88 -6.56
C GLU A 224 -20.26 -2.46 -6.00
N ALA A 225 -19.43 -2.33 -4.98
CA ALA A 225 -19.04 -1.06 -4.37
C ALA A 225 -17.52 -0.92 -4.32
N LEU A 226 -17.00 0.18 -4.88
CA LEU A 226 -15.59 0.56 -4.82
C LEU A 226 -15.44 1.88 -4.08
N SER A 227 -14.63 1.91 -3.02
CA SER A 227 -14.19 3.14 -2.36
C SER A 227 -12.67 3.23 -2.41
N ALA A 228 -12.14 4.33 -2.96
CA ALA A 228 -10.71 4.62 -2.95
C ALA A 228 -10.45 6.02 -2.37
N LYS A 229 -9.58 6.11 -1.36
CA LYS A 229 -9.19 7.38 -0.73
C LYS A 229 -7.68 7.55 -0.73
N SER A 230 -7.22 8.77 -1.00
CA SER A 230 -5.85 9.17 -0.64
C SER A 230 -5.73 10.64 -0.30
N ASP A 231 -5.04 10.99 0.78
CA ASP A 231 -4.99 12.40 1.21
C ASP A 231 -4.08 13.21 0.27
N ASN A 232 -2.88 12.71 -0.02
CA ASN A 232 -1.90 13.39 -0.88
C ASN A 232 -1.64 12.69 -2.22
N GLY A 233 -1.94 11.40 -2.32
CA GLY A 233 -1.60 10.56 -3.47
C GLY A 233 -2.56 10.69 -4.65
N LYS A 234 -2.03 10.54 -5.86
CA LYS A 234 -2.84 10.42 -7.09
C LYS A 234 -3.65 9.12 -7.07
N ILE A 235 -4.92 9.18 -7.46
CA ILE A 235 -5.77 8.01 -7.68
C ILE A 235 -5.90 7.77 -9.20
N ILE A 236 -5.60 6.54 -9.65
CA ILE A 236 -5.70 6.12 -11.04
C ILE A 236 -6.55 4.85 -11.12
N LEU A 237 -7.66 4.91 -11.86
CA LEU A 237 -8.50 3.77 -12.22
C LEU A 237 -8.40 3.55 -13.73
N LYS A 238 -8.10 2.33 -14.17
CA LYS A 238 -8.05 1.93 -15.58
C LYS A 238 -8.84 0.64 -15.77
N GLY A 239 -9.98 0.72 -16.46
CA GLY A 239 -10.87 -0.43 -16.64
C GLY A 239 -11.53 -0.84 -15.31
N ALA A 240 -12.38 0.01 -14.76
CA ALA A 240 -13.14 -0.31 -13.56
C ALA A 240 -14.63 -0.40 -13.90
N ASP A 241 -15.26 -1.52 -13.58
CA ASP A 241 -16.70 -1.72 -13.68
C ASP A 241 -17.24 -1.96 -12.27
N ALA A 242 -17.97 -0.98 -11.74
CA ALA A 242 -18.61 -1.13 -10.45
C ALA A 242 -19.97 -0.44 -10.39
N LYS A 243 -20.94 -1.02 -9.66
CA LYS A 243 -22.29 -0.40 -9.56
C LYS A 243 -22.20 1.01 -8.94
N THR A 244 -21.35 1.16 -7.92
CA THR A 244 -21.05 2.44 -7.27
C THR A 244 -19.57 2.62 -7.00
N MET A 245 -19.04 3.81 -7.29
CA MET A 245 -17.67 4.20 -7.03
C MET A 245 -17.62 5.51 -6.25
N LYS A 246 -16.87 5.53 -5.15
CA LYS A 246 -16.58 6.72 -4.35
C LYS A 246 -15.08 6.93 -4.27
N LEU A 247 -14.59 7.97 -4.93
CA LEU A 247 -13.17 8.32 -5.02
C LEU A 247 -12.94 9.66 -4.34
N LYS A 248 -11.98 9.73 -3.42
CA LYS A 248 -11.66 10.99 -2.73
C LYS A 248 -10.16 11.21 -2.65
N SER A 249 -9.70 12.40 -3.00
CA SER A 249 -8.35 12.81 -2.68
C SER A 249 -8.22 14.28 -2.34
N ASP A 250 -7.62 14.63 -1.21
CA ASP A 250 -7.57 16.03 -0.77
C ASP A 250 -6.67 16.85 -1.72
N ASN A 251 -5.46 16.37 -2.00
CA ASN A 251 -4.50 17.07 -2.88
C ASN A 251 -4.21 16.38 -4.22
N GLY A 252 -4.47 15.08 -4.33
CA GLY A 252 -4.11 14.27 -5.48
C GLY A 252 -5.09 14.37 -6.65
N SER A 253 -4.59 14.24 -7.88
CA SER A 253 -5.47 14.14 -9.06
C SER A 253 -6.20 12.78 -9.09
N ILE A 254 -7.42 12.77 -9.61
CA ILE A 254 -8.19 11.54 -9.84
C ILE A 254 -8.32 11.32 -11.35
N VAL A 255 -7.79 10.20 -11.83
CA VAL A 255 -7.83 9.83 -13.25
C VAL A 255 -8.57 8.50 -13.38
N MET A 256 -9.63 8.49 -14.16
CA MET A 256 -10.48 7.33 -14.45
C MET A 256 -10.53 7.12 -15.96
N GLU A 257 -10.07 5.97 -16.43
CA GLU A 257 -10.07 5.60 -17.85
C GLU A 257 -10.92 4.34 -18.05
N ASN A 258 -11.82 4.36 -19.04
CA ASN A 258 -12.73 3.25 -19.36
C ASN A 258 -13.50 2.75 -18.12
N THR A 259 -14.03 3.69 -17.34
CA THR A 259 -14.70 3.39 -16.07
C THR A 259 -16.22 3.44 -16.24
N ALA A 260 -16.92 2.43 -15.74
CA ALA A 260 -18.37 2.27 -15.87
C ALA A 260 -19.03 2.10 -14.50
N GLY A 261 -20.14 2.81 -14.27
CA GLY A 261 -20.87 2.76 -13.00
C GLY A 261 -21.39 4.10 -12.54
N ASN A 262 -22.07 4.14 -11.40
CA ASN A 262 -22.33 5.42 -10.74
C ASN A 262 -21.04 5.92 -10.07
N ILE A 263 -20.66 7.17 -10.33
CA ILE A 263 -19.37 7.73 -9.91
C ILE A 263 -19.60 8.95 -9.04
N GLU A 264 -18.97 8.96 -7.88
CA GLU A 264 -18.75 10.14 -7.04
C GLU A 264 -17.23 10.31 -6.87
N ALA A 265 -16.67 11.38 -7.43
CA ALA A 265 -15.23 11.68 -7.33
C ALA A 265 -15.02 13.09 -6.81
N GLU A 266 -14.21 13.24 -5.77
CA GLU A 266 -13.97 14.51 -5.09
C GLU A 266 -12.46 14.77 -4.91
N SER A 267 -12.01 15.97 -5.22
CA SER A 267 -10.67 16.43 -4.83
C SER A 267 -10.55 17.91 -4.55
N ASP A 268 -10.01 18.33 -3.42
CA ASP A 268 -9.94 19.76 -3.07
C ASP A 268 -9.03 20.52 -4.06
N ASN A 269 -7.84 19.97 -4.36
CA ASN A 269 -6.85 20.66 -5.21
C ASN A 269 -6.51 19.94 -6.53
N GLY A 270 -6.88 18.67 -6.66
CA GLY A 270 -6.49 17.81 -7.77
C GLY A 270 -7.38 17.95 -9.00
N LYS A 271 -6.80 17.75 -10.19
CA LYS A 271 -7.58 17.63 -11.42
C LYS A 271 -8.37 16.32 -11.41
N ILE A 272 -9.59 16.36 -11.92
CA ILE A 272 -10.40 15.16 -12.16
C ILE A 272 -10.51 14.93 -13.66
N HIS A 273 -10.12 13.75 -14.12
CA HIS A 273 -10.27 13.31 -15.50
C HIS A 273 -11.03 11.99 -15.55
N LEU A 274 -12.15 11.97 -16.26
CA LEU A 274 -12.98 10.78 -16.45
C LEU A 274 -13.16 10.50 -17.94
N GLN A 275 -12.80 9.30 -18.38
CA GLN A 275 -13.19 8.71 -19.66
C GLN A 275 -14.16 7.55 -19.41
N THR A 276 -15.39 7.66 -19.91
CA THR A 276 -16.49 6.70 -19.70
C THR A 276 -17.15 6.27 -21.03
N PRO A 277 -17.65 5.03 -21.16
CA PRO A 277 -18.31 4.57 -22.39
C PRO A 277 -19.54 5.41 -22.80
N ASP A 278 -20.32 5.88 -21.82
CA ASP A 278 -21.54 6.68 -22.00
C ASP A 278 -21.84 7.50 -20.73
N LEU A 279 -22.90 8.30 -20.78
CA LEU A 279 -23.34 9.19 -19.69
C LEU A 279 -24.70 8.78 -19.08
N GLU A 280 -25.19 7.58 -19.38
CA GLU A 280 -26.53 7.11 -18.99
C GLU A 280 -26.54 6.53 -17.56
N ARG A 281 -26.00 7.31 -16.63
CA ARG A 281 -25.77 6.96 -15.22
C ARG A 281 -25.52 8.20 -14.38
N ASN A 282 -25.47 8.04 -13.06
CA ASN A 282 -25.16 9.17 -12.18
C ASN A 282 -23.65 9.38 -12.10
N ILE A 283 -23.22 10.61 -12.37
CA ILE A 283 -21.81 11.02 -12.28
C ILE A 283 -21.75 12.35 -11.54
N ASP A 284 -21.04 12.40 -10.42
CA ASP A 284 -20.79 13.59 -9.61
C ASP A 284 -19.29 13.76 -9.44
N LEU A 285 -18.75 14.82 -10.07
CA LEU A 285 -17.32 15.16 -10.03
C LEU A 285 -17.17 16.54 -9.38
N LYS A 286 -16.41 16.61 -8.28
CA LYS A 286 -16.20 17.86 -7.54
C LYS A 286 -14.73 18.15 -7.31
N SER A 287 -14.32 19.39 -7.53
CA SER A 287 -13.02 19.85 -7.11
C SER A 287 -12.97 21.34 -6.82
N ASP A 288 -12.42 21.76 -5.69
CA ASP A 288 -12.43 23.19 -5.35
C ASP A 288 -11.50 23.98 -6.28
N ASN A 289 -10.27 23.50 -6.51
CA ASN A 289 -9.26 24.23 -7.28
C ASN A 289 -8.77 23.50 -8.55
N GLY A 290 -9.29 22.31 -8.83
CA GLY A 290 -8.90 21.49 -9.97
C GLY A 290 -9.83 21.63 -11.18
N SER A 291 -9.25 21.54 -12.39
CA SER A 291 -10.06 21.38 -13.61
C SER A 291 -10.69 20.00 -13.66
N ILE A 292 -11.95 19.93 -14.12
CA ILE A 292 -12.67 18.67 -14.34
C ILE A 292 -12.86 18.48 -15.84
N THR A 293 -12.40 17.33 -16.34
CA THR A 293 -12.61 16.90 -17.74
C THR A 293 -13.33 15.58 -17.75
N LEU A 294 -14.48 15.54 -18.42
CA LEU A 294 -15.26 14.34 -18.69
C LEU A 294 -15.26 14.09 -20.20
N GLU A 295 -14.89 12.89 -20.60
CA GLU A 295 -14.84 12.42 -21.97
C GLU A 295 -15.72 11.18 -22.11
N THR A 296 -16.55 11.15 -23.16
CA THR A 296 -17.43 10.03 -23.44
C THR A 296 -17.27 9.50 -24.85
N LEU A 297 -17.42 8.19 -25.04
CA LEU A 297 -17.28 7.54 -26.35
C LEU A 297 -18.54 7.66 -27.22
N LYS A 298 -19.72 7.69 -26.57
CA LYS A 298 -21.03 7.76 -27.23
C LYS A 298 -21.68 9.12 -27.04
N ASP A 299 -22.51 9.51 -27.99
CA ASP A 299 -23.35 10.70 -27.81
C ASP A 299 -24.36 10.44 -26.68
N PRO A 300 -24.61 11.42 -25.80
CA PRO A 300 -25.62 11.32 -24.77
C PRO A 300 -27.03 11.19 -25.36
N VAL A 301 -27.86 10.36 -24.73
CA VAL A 301 -29.25 10.07 -25.13
C VAL A 301 -30.25 10.61 -24.11
N ASN A 302 -30.08 10.34 -22.81
CA ASN A 302 -31.07 10.68 -21.78
C ASN A 302 -30.44 11.20 -20.48
N VAL A 303 -29.71 12.32 -20.57
CA VAL A 303 -28.92 12.87 -19.46
C VAL A 303 -29.04 14.38 -19.33
N SER A 304 -29.14 14.85 -18.09
CA SER A 304 -29.00 16.26 -17.73
C SER A 304 -27.62 16.52 -17.15
N ILE A 305 -26.85 17.37 -17.84
CA ILE A 305 -25.49 17.78 -17.46
C ILE A 305 -25.54 19.18 -16.84
N ARG A 306 -24.95 19.33 -15.65
CA ARG A 306 -24.81 20.61 -14.93
C ARG A 306 -23.36 20.85 -14.56
N ALA A 307 -22.86 22.03 -14.90
CA ALA A 307 -21.50 22.48 -14.62
C ALA A 307 -21.56 23.73 -13.73
N HIS A 308 -21.25 23.56 -12.44
CA HIS A 308 -21.25 24.61 -11.43
C HIS A 308 -19.85 25.17 -11.22
N LYS A 309 -19.67 26.46 -11.44
CA LYS A 309 -18.36 27.10 -11.25
C LYS A 309 -18.47 28.55 -10.76
N ASN A 310 -17.47 28.97 -9.99
CA ASN A 310 -17.31 30.38 -9.59
C ASN A 310 -16.35 31.09 -10.56
N HIS A 311 -15.16 30.54 -10.75
CA HIS A 311 -14.13 31.02 -11.66
C HIS A 311 -13.71 29.93 -12.66
N GLY A 312 -13.47 30.33 -13.91
CA GLY A 312 -13.10 29.42 -15.00
C GLY A 312 -14.14 29.34 -16.12
N LYS A 313 -13.95 28.40 -17.04
CA LYS A 313 -14.81 28.21 -18.22
C LYS A 313 -15.54 26.88 -18.11
N ALA A 314 -16.75 26.82 -18.66
CA ALA A 314 -17.45 25.56 -18.86
C ALA A 314 -17.68 25.40 -20.36
N SER A 315 -17.34 24.23 -20.87
CA SER A 315 -17.53 23.83 -22.26
C SER A 315 -18.22 22.48 -22.26
N LEU A 316 -19.43 22.42 -22.80
CA LEU A 316 -20.20 21.18 -22.94
C LEU A 316 -20.34 20.92 -24.44
N PHE A 317 -19.71 19.85 -24.91
CA PHE A 317 -19.67 19.44 -26.32
C PHE A 317 -19.26 20.59 -27.26
N GLY A 318 -18.20 21.32 -26.90
CA GLY A 318 -17.66 22.44 -27.67
C GLY A 318 -18.41 23.77 -27.51
N SER A 319 -19.58 23.77 -26.87
CA SER A 319 -20.37 24.98 -26.61
C SER A 319 -20.07 25.55 -25.23
N LYS A 320 -19.90 26.88 -25.13
CA LYS A 320 -19.77 27.58 -23.85
C LYS A 320 -21.12 27.58 -23.12
N SER A 321 -21.38 26.56 -22.32
CA SER A 321 -22.62 26.40 -21.55
C SER A 321 -22.34 25.80 -20.16
N ASN A 322 -23.24 26.05 -19.21
CA ASN A 322 -23.23 25.45 -17.87
C ASN A 322 -24.27 24.33 -17.73
N LYS A 323 -25.15 24.16 -18.72
CA LYS A 323 -26.21 23.16 -18.69
C LYS A 323 -26.43 22.59 -20.08
N ALA A 324 -26.65 21.28 -20.15
CA ALA A 324 -27.14 20.60 -21.34
C ALA A 324 -28.13 19.51 -20.91
N VAL A 325 -29.18 19.30 -21.70
CA VAL A 325 -30.16 18.23 -21.46
C VAL A 325 -30.35 17.48 -22.77
N PHE A 326 -30.25 16.16 -22.69
CA PHE A 326 -30.45 15.23 -23.80
C PHE A 326 -31.62 14.31 -23.44
N GLY A 327 -32.52 14.08 -24.40
CA GLY A 327 -33.75 13.31 -24.17
C GLY A 327 -34.59 13.91 -23.04
N ASP A 328 -35.08 13.05 -22.14
CA ASP A 328 -35.89 13.44 -20.98
C ASP A 328 -35.03 13.89 -19.77
N GLY A 329 -33.70 13.74 -19.86
CA GLY A 329 -32.77 14.03 -18.77
C GLY A 329 -32.87 13.09 -17.56
N LEU A 330 -33.15 11.80 -17.79
CA LEU A 330 -33.33 10.78 -16.75
C LEU A 330 -32.11 10.62 -15.84
N HIS A 331 -30.91 10.65 -16.43
CA HIS A 331 -29.65 10.52 -15.70
C HIS A 331 -29.04 11.88 -15.36
N SER A 332 -28.27 11.97 -14.28
CA SER A 332 -27.68 13.23 -13.81
C SER A 332 -26.15 13.18 -13.86
N VAL A 333 -25.57 14.15 -14.57
CA VAL A 333 -24.12 14.41 -14.58
C VAL A 333 -23.87 15.79 -13.99
N VAL A 334 -23.10 15.85 -12.91
CA VAL A 334 -22.75 17.09 -12.20
C VAL A 334 -21.25 17.23 -12.16
N LEU A 335 -20.76 18.39 -12.61
CA LEU A 335 -19.38 18.82 -12.47
C LEU A 335 -19.37 20.09 -11.64
N GLN A 336 -18.57 20.15 -10.59
CA GLN A 336 -18.45 21.33 -9.74
C GLN A 336 -16.99 21.71 -9.53
N SER A 337 -16.64 22.98 -9.80
CA SER A 337 -15.36 23.51 -9.37
C SER A 337 -15.37 25.01 -9.11
N ASP A 338 -14.77 25.43 -8.00
CA ASP A 338 -14.72 26.85 -7.63
C ASP A 338 -13.70 27.61 -8.49
N ASN A 339 -12.53 27.02 -8.73
CA ASN A 339 -11.41 27.64 -9.45
C ASN A 339 -10.85 26.75 -10.57
N GLY A 340 -11.74 26.11 -11.34
CA GLY A 340 -11.38 25.16 -12.39
C GLY A 340 -12.17 25.34 -13.68
N SER A 341 -11.60 24.89 -14.80
CA SER A 341 -12.38 24.74 -16.03
C SER A 341 -13.10 23.39 -16.03
N LEU A 342 -14.37 23.40 -16.47
CA LEU A 342 -15.23 22.23 -16.56
C LEU A 342 -15.44 21.90 -18.03
N THR A 343 -15.02 20.71 -18.47
CA THR A 343 -15.14 20.29 -19.87
C THR A 343 -15.86 18.97 -19.96
N VAL A 344 -16.89 18.91 -20.79
CA VAL A 344 -17.53 17.68 -21.24
C VAL A 344 -17.37 17.61 -22.76
N LYS A 345 -16.84 16.51 -23.29
CA LYS A 345 -16.71 16.32 -24.74
C LYS A 345 -16.81 14.86 -25.14
N ARG A 346 -17.05 14.64 -26.44
CA ARG A 346 -16.86 13.34 -27.07
C ARG A 346 -15.37 13.13 -27.37
N LEU A 347 -14.91 11.89 -27.21
CA LEU A 347 -13.53 11.49 -27.50
C LEU A 347 -13.25 11.42 -29.00
#